data_AF-A0A7W1EQJ8-F1
#
_entry.id   AF-A0A7W1EQJ8-F1
#
_cell.length_a   1.000
_cell.length_b   1.000
_cell.length_c   1.000
_cell.angle_alpha   90.00
_cell.angle_beta   90.00
_cell.angle_gamma   90.00
#
_symmetry.space_group_name_H-M   'P 1'
#
loop_
_entity.id
_entity.type
_entity.pdbx_description
1 polymer ?
#
loop_
_entity_poly.entity_id
_entity_poly.type
_entity_poly.pdbx_seq_one_letter_code
_entity_poly.pdbx_strand_id
1 'polypeptide(L)'
;MKNTKKITTVKKKAWTEFSKYIRTRDTKPQWPEGRIGTCVTCKRPYEFKKLQAGHFIPGRMNSVLFNESIVFAQCYHCNVGLKSNPREYDKFMRTKYTEKEIQSFDKLPYIIKKYIYQDYIDIAQEYKKKTQALLDKENDLS
;
A
#
# COMPACT_ATOMS: atom_id res chain seq x y z
N MET A 1 0.81 22.21 -29.75
CA MET A 1 -0.20 21.37 -29.05
C MET A 1 0.22 21.22 -27.59
N LYS A 2 -0.56 21.72 -26.62
CA LYS A 2 -0.23 21.54 -25.19
C LYS A 2 -0.33 20.05 -24.85
N ASN A 3 0.76 19.45 -24.39
CA ASN A 3 0.84 18.05 -24.02
C ASN A 3 0.09 17.82 -22.70
N THR A 4 -1.24 17.72 -22.77
CA THR A 4 -2.10 17.52 -21.60
C THR A 4 -1.86 16.11 -21.07
N LYS A 5 -1.00 15.97 -20.05
CA LYS A 5 -0.74 14.68 -19.39
C LYS A 5 -2.07 14.03 -19.01
N LYS A 6 -2.29 12.80 -19.48
CA LYS A 6 -3.54 12.07 -19.24
C LYS A 6 -3.70 11.74 -17.75
N ILE A 7 -4.93 11.82 -17.23
CA ILE A 7 -5.27 11.46 -15.84
C ILE A 7 -4.79 10.04 -15.48
N THR A 8 -4.79 9.12 -16.45
CA THR A 8 -4.28 7.75 -16.30
C THR A 8 -2.79 7.70 -15.97
N THR A 9 -2.01 8.64 -16.50
CA THR A 9 -0.55 8.71 -16.27
C THR A 9 -0.26 9.18 -14.85
N VAL A 10 -0.92 10.24 -14.39
CA VAL A 10 -0.75 10.73 -13.01
C VAL A 10 -1.31 9.75 -11.99
N LYS A 11 -2.42 9.07 -12.29
CA LYS A 11 -2.94 7.97 -11.44
C LYS A 11 -1.94 6.82 -11.29
N LYS A 12 -1.28 6.41 -12.39
CA LYS A 12 -0.24 5.38 -12.34
C LYS A 12 0.96 5.83 -11.49
N LYS A 13 1.35 7.11 -11.59
CA LYS A 13 2.41 7.68 -10.77
C LYS A 13 2.02 7.69 -9.28
N ALA A 14 0.82 8.16 -8.95
CA ALA A 14 0.26 8.13 -7.60
C ALA A 14 0.29 6.72 -7.00
N TRP A 15 -0.16 5.73 -7.76
CA TRP A 15 -0.12 4.33 -7.35
C TRP A 15 1.31 3.81 -7.11
N THR A 16 2.25 4.21 -7.97
CA THR A 16 3.66 3.80 -7.84
C THR A 16 4.27 4.33 -6.55
N GLU A 17 4.07 5.61 -6.23
CA GLU A 17 4.59 6.22 -5.00
C GLU A 17 3.89 5.64 -3.76
N PHE A 18 2.56 5.47 -3.80
CA PHE A 18 1.81 4.82 -2.72
C PHE A 18 2.31 3.39 -2.45
N SER A 19 2.45 2.58 -3.50
CA SER A 19 2.93 1.20 -3.37
C SER A 19 4.36 1.14 -2.83
N LYS A 20 5.22 2.08 -3.23
CA LYS A 20 6.58 2.20 -2.68
C LYS A 20 6.55 2.54 -1.19
N TYR A 21 5.72 3.51 -0.79
CA TYR A 21 5.55 3.88 0.61
C TYR A 21 5.09 2.70 1.47
N ILE A 22 4.03 1.99 1.08
CA ILE A 22 3.51 0.84 1.84
C ILE A 22 4.60 -0.21 2.07
N ARG A 23 5.33 -0.58 1.02
CA ARG A 23 6.41 -1.57 1.13
C ARG A 23 7.58 -1.05 1.96
N THR A 24 7.88 0.25 1.91
CA THR A 24 8.95 0.85 2.71
C THR A 24 8.59 0.85 4.19
N ARG A 25 7.36 1.27 4.52
CA ARG A 25 6.77 1.24 5.87
C ARG A 25 6.79 -0.17 6.48
N ASP A 26 6.50 -1.19 5.67
CA ASP A 26 6.34 -2.57 6.14
C ASP A 26 7.63 -3.42 5.98
N THR A 27 8.76 -2.80 5.65
CA THR A 27 10.07 -3.44 5.55
C THR A 27 11.07 -2.71 6.43
N LYS A 28 12.19 -3.37 6.77
CA LYS A 28 13.30 -2.78 7.52
C LYS A 28 14.62 -3.03 6.79
N PRO A 29 15.63 -2.16 6.97
CA PRO A 29 16.98 -2.42 6.50
C PRO A 29 17.51 -3.76 7.02
N GLN A 30 18.09 -4.57 6.13
CA GLN A 30 18.73 -5.82 6.49
C GLN A 30 19.80 -6.14 5.46
N TRP A 31 21.05 -6.26 5.90
CA TRP A 31 22.18 -6.62 5.03
C TRP A 31 22.34 -8.14 4.96
N PRO A 32 22.66 -8.73 3.79
CA PRO A 32 22.98 -8.08 2.51
C PRO A 32 21.78 -7.72 1.61
N GLU A 33 20.56 -8.04 2.00
CA GLU A 33 19.37 -7.98 1.15
C GLU A 33 18.82 -6.55 0.90
N GLY A 34 19.41 -5.55 1.55
CA GLY A 34 18.98 -4.16 1.53
C GLY A 34 17.80 -3.92 2.45
N ARG A 35 16.63 -4.51 2.15
CA ARG A 35 15.43 -4.44 3.01
C ARG A 35 14.58 -5.71 2.93
N ILE A 36 14.16 -6.19 4.09
CA ILE A 36 13.26 -7.34 4.23
C ILE A 36 11.96 -6.92 4.92
N GLY A 37 10.85 -7.51 4.49
CA GLY A 37 9.56 -7.37 5.14
C GLY A 37 8.82 -8.70 5.15
N THR A 38 7.82 -8.80 6.01
CA THR A 38 7.04 -10.02 6.19
C THR A 38 5.70 -9.88 5.51
N CYS A 39 5.34 -10.85 4.66
CA CYS A 39 4.03 -10.87 4.04
C CYS A 39 2.93 -10.95 5.12
N VAL A 40 2.00 -9.99 5.13
CA VAL A 40 1.00 -9.90 6.21
C VAL A 40 0.09 -11.12 6.35
N THR A 41 -0.09 -11.91 5.29
CA THR A 41 -0.89 -13.13 5.30
C THR A 41 -0.05 -14.38 5.61
N CYS A 42 0.86 -14.80 4.73
CA CYS A 42 1.62 -16.04 4.92
C CYS A 42 2.77 -15.97 5.93
N LYS A 43 3.07 -14.78 6.48
CA LYS A 43 4.11 -14.54 7.50
C LYS A 43 5.54 -14.92 7.10
N ARG A 44 5.80 -15.24 5.83
CA ARG A 44 7.14 -15.48 5.31
C ARG A 44 7.88 -14.15 5.03
N PRO A 45 9.21 -14.10 5.24
CA PRO A 45 10.03 -12.93 4.89
C PRO A 45 10.27 -12.87 3.38
N TYR A 46 10.33 -11.65 2.85
CA TYR A 46 10.63 -11.36 1.45
C TYR A 46 11.45 -10.09 1.32
N GLU A 47 12.35 -10.07 0.34
CA GLU A 47 13.00 -8.85 -0.13
C GLU A 47 11.97 -7.83 -0.60
N PHE A 48 12.29 -6.55 -0.42
CA PHE A 48 11.46 -5.42 -0.84
C PHE A 48 10.90 -5.55 -2.27
N LYS A 49 11.73 -6.00 -3.22
CA LYS A 49 11.35 -6.15 -4.64
C LYS A 49 10.30 -7.26 -4.87
N LYS A 50 10.25 -8.27 -3.98
CA LYS A 50 9.30 -9.41 -4.04
C LYS A 50 7.98 -9.11 -3.33
N LEU A 51 7.91 -8.02 -2.57
CA LEU A 51 6.68 -7.54 -1.93
C LEU A 51 5.87 -6.65 -2.87
N GLN A 52 4.56 -6.67 -2.68
CA GLN A 52 3.54 -5.85 -3.34
C GLN A 52 2.74 -5.08 -2.28
N ALA A 53 2.00 -4.04 -2.68
CA ALA A 53 0.98 -3.41 -1.84
C ALA A 53 -0.35 -4.18 -2.03
N GLY A 54 -0.64 -5.11 -1.13
CA GLY A 54 -1.85 -5.92 -1.14
C GLY A 54 -3.00 -5.22 -0.41
N HIS A 55 -4.23 -5.47 -0.84
CA HIS A 55 -5.44 -4.86 -0.26
C HIS A 55 -6.21 -5.87 0.57
N PHE A 56 -6.64 -5.47 1.77
CA PHE A 56 -7.60 -6.23 2.58
C PHE A 56 -8.98 -6.29 1.91
N ILE A 57 -9.53 -5.13 1.57
CA ILE A 57 -10.79 -5.02 0.84
C ILE A 57 -10.48 -5.11 -0.66
N PRO A 58 -11.02 -6.11 -1.38
CA PRO A 58 -10.74 -6.26 -2.80
C PRO A 58 -11.33 -5.10 -3.59
N GLY A 59 -10.58 -4.64 -4.59
CA GLY A 59 -11.02 -3.59 -5.51
C GLY A 59 -9.99 -2.49 -5.69
N ARG A 60 -10.21 -1.66 -6.71
CA ARG A 60 -9.38 -0.49 -7.03
C ARG A 60 -10.18 0.80 -7.09
N MET A 61 -11.29 0.82 -6.37
CA MET A 61 -12.12 2.01 -6.18
C MET A 61 -11.33 3.07 -5.42
N ASN A 62 -11.58 4.34 -5.71
CA ASN A 62 -10.78 5.45 -5.19
C ASN A 62 -10.82 5.56 -3.64
N SER A 63 -11.90 5.11 -3.00
CA SER A 63 -12.03 5.03 -1.54
C SER A 63 -11.14 3.95 -0.90
N VAL A 64 -10.73 2.95 -1.68
CA VAL A 64 -9.91 1.79 -1.24
C VAL A 64 -8.46 1.95 -1.70
N LEU A 65 -8.24 2.48 -2.91
CA LEU A 65 -6.98 2.39 -3.63
C LEU A 65 -5.78 2.95 -2.86
N PHE A 66 -5.95 4.09 -2.18
CA PHE A 66 -4.90 4.80 -1.44
C PHE A 66 -5.13 4.79 0.08
N ASN A 67 -5.87 3.81 0.61
CA ASN A 67 -6.16 3.75 2.04
C ASN A 67 -5.08 2.93 2.78
N GLU A 68 -4.17 3.63 3.44
CA GLU A 68 -3.03 3.03 4.17
C GLU A 68 -3.42 2.06 5.29
N SER A 69 -4.63 2.21 5.85
CA SER A 69 -5.12 1.38 6.95
C SER A 69 -5.53 -0.01 6.50
N ILE A 70 -5.77 -0.22 5.21
CA ILE A 70 -6.20 -1.51 4.65
C ILE A 70 -5.24 -2.06 3.60
N VAL A 71 -4.13 -1.38 3.35
CA VAL A 71 -3.11 -1.79 2.39
C VAL A 71 -1.80 -2.06 3.10
N PHE A 72 -1.24 -3.25 2.89
CA PHE A 72 -0.02 -3.69 3.54
C PHE A 72 0.86 -4.52 2.59
N ALA A 73 2.13 -4.70 2.98
CA ALA A 73 3.07 -5.51 2.21
C ALA A 73 2.63 -6.99 2.14
N GLN A 74 2.52 -7.51 0.92
CA GLN A 74 2.09 -8.87 0.66
C GLN A 74 2.92 -9.48 -0.48
N CYS A 75 3.27 -10.77 -0.37
CA CYS A 75 3.97 -11.45 -1.44
C CYS A 75 3.07 -11.67 -2.66
N TYR A 76 3.69 -11.89 -3.82
CA TYR A 76 2.97 -12.13 -5.09
C TYR A 76 1.99 -13.32 -4.99
N HIS A 77 2.41 -14.44 -4.40
CA HIS A 77 1.58 -15.63 -4.29
C HIS A 77 0.28 -15.33 -3.51
N CYS A 78 0.36 -14.67 -2.36
CA CYS A 78 -0.83 -14.35 -1.58
C CYS A 78 -1.68 -13.24 -2.22
N ASN A 79 -1.04 -12.18 -2.73
CA ASN A 79 -1.77 -11.04 -3.29
C ASN A 79 -2.47 -11.41 -4.61
N VAL A 80 -1.71 -11.95 -5.55
CA VAL A 80 -2.19 -12.24 -6.90
C VAL A 80 -2.72 -13.68 -6.98
N GLY A 81 -1.91 -14.66 -6.57
CA GLY A 81 -2.26 -16.07 -6.70
C GLY A 81 -3.48 -16.49 -5.87
N LEU A 82 -3.58 -15.99 -4.64
CA LEU A 82 -4.68 -16.31 -3.71
C LEU A 82 -5.70 -15.16 -3.54
N LYS A 83 -5.67 -14.15 -4.44
CA LYS A 83 -6.60 -13.01 -4.43
C LYS A 83 -6.67 -12.34 -3.04
N SER A 84 -5.54 -11.80 -2.59
CA SER A 84 -5.30 -11.26 -1.25
C SER A 84 -5.24 -12.28 -0.10
N ASN A 85 -5.53 -13.57 -0.31
CA ASN A 85 -5.60 -14.58 0.75
C ASN A 85 -6.51 -14.11 1.92
N PRO A 86 -7.82 -13.93 1.68
CA PRO A 86 -8.70 -13.11 2.52
C PRO A 86 -8.82 -13.60 3.96
N ARG A 87 -8.86 -14.92 4.19
CA ARG A 87 -8.94 -15.50 5.54
C ARG A 87 -7.74 -15.11 6.41
N GLU A 88 -6.53 -15.21 5.87
CA GLU A 88 -5.32 -14.85 6.63
C GLU A 88 -5.15 -13.33 6.74
N TYR A 89 -5.67 -12.58 5.77
CA TYR A 89 -5.66 -11.11 5.83
C TYR A 89 -6.60 -10.62 6.93
N ASP A 90 -7.81 -11.17 7.04
CA ASP A 90 -8.78 -10.85 8.10
C ASP A 90 -8.18 -11.12 9.50
N LYS A 91 -7.54 -12.29 9.70
CA LYS A 91 -6.81 -12.57 10.95
C LYS A 91 -5.77 -11.49 11.27
N PHE A 92 -4.99 -11.05 10.29
CA PHE A 92 -4.02 -9.98 10.47
C PHE A 92 -4.70 -8.64 10.82
N MET A 93 -5.80 -8.29 10.16
CA MET A 93 -6.52 -7.04 10.44
C MET A 93 -7.08 -7.02 11.86
N ARG A 94 -7.60 -8.15 12.36
CA ARG A 94 -8.09 -8.31 13.74
C ARG A 94 -7.00 -8.19 14.81
N THR A 95 -5.72 -8.30 14.43
CA THR A 95 -4.60 -8.00 15.35
C THR A 95 -4.30 -6.50 15.46
N LYS A 96 -4.80 -5.69 14.51
CA LYS A 96 -4.49 -4.26 14.39
C LYS A 96 -5.66 -3.34 14.69
N TYR A 97 -6.87 -3.81 14.42
CA TYR A 97 -8.08 -3.02 14.44
C TYR A 97 -9.15 -3.73 15.26
N THR A 98 -10.01 -2.92 15.87
CA THR A 98 -11.21 -3.40 16.54
C THR A 98 -12.23 -3.92 15.53
N GLU A 99 -13.17 -4.75 16.00
CA GLU A 99 -14.29 -5.24 15.18
C GLU A 99 -15.08 -4.12 14.51
N LYS A 100 -15.31 -3.02 15.24
CA LYS A 100 -16.04 -1.86 14.73
C LYS A 100 -15.30 -1.18 13.57
N GLU A 101 -13.97 -1.10 13.64
CA GLU A 101 -13.14 -0.55 12.56
C GLU A 101 -13.14 -1.47 11.34
N ILE A 102 -13.03 -2.79 11.54
CA ILE A 102 -13.08 -3.77 10.45
C ILE A 102 -14.42 -3.68 9.70
N GLN A 103 -15.54 -3.65 10.43
CA GLN A 103 -16.88 -3.46 9.85
C GLN A 103 -17.02 -2.12 9.13
N SER A 104 -16.28 -1.09 9.54
CA SER A 104 -16.28 0.19 8.83
C SER A 104 -15.57 0.10 7.47
N PHE A 105 -14.57 -0.77 7.34
CA PHE A 105 -13.84 -0.97 6.09
C PHE A 105 -14.68 -1.63 5.00
N ASP A 106 -15.63 -2.50 5.38
CA ASP A 106 -16.59 -3.10 4.44
C ASP A 106 -17.47 -2.07 3.74
N LYS A 107 -17.61 -0.87 4.33
CA LYS A 107 -18.38 0.23 3.73
C LYS A 107 -17.61 1.01 2.68
N LEU A 108 -16.27 0.89 2.65
CA LEU A 108 -15.41 1.68 1.76
C LEU A 108 -15.76 1.53 0.26
N PRO A 109 -16.03 0.32 -0.27
CA PRO A 109 -16.41 0.17 -1.67
C PRO A 109 -17.70 0.91 -2.05
N TYR A 110 -18.58 1.22 -1.10
CA TYR A 110 -19.82 1.93 -1.39
C TYR A 110 -19.67 3.47 -1.33
N ILE A 111 -18.51 3.96 -0.88
CA ILE A 111 -18.21 5.39 -0.81
C ILE A 111 -17.72 5.88 -2.17
N ILE A 112 -18.48 6.76 -2.79
CA ILE A 112 -18.10 7.41 -4.04
C ILE A 112 -17.03 8.46 -3.76
N LYS A 113 -15.79 8.17 -4.16
CA LYS A 113 -14.68 9.13 -4.14
C LYS A 113 -14.24 9.45 -5.57
N LYS A 114 -14.28 10.73 -5.95
CA LYS A 114 -13.76 11.19 -7.24
C LYS A 114 -12.42 11.86 -7.01
N TYR A 115 -11.44 11.54 -7.86
CA TYR A 115 -10.15 12.21 -7.89
C TYR A 115 -10.03 12.97 -9.20
N ILE A 116 -9.64 14.23 -9.12
CA ILE A 116 -9.26 15.06 -10.25
C ILE A 116 -7.77 14.88 -10.56
N TYR A 117 -7.30 15.50 -11.65
CA TYR A 117 -5.91 15.42 -12.08
C TYR A 117 -4.92 15.86 -10.97
N GLN A 118 -5.23 16.96 -10.28
CA GLN A 118 -4.37 17.51 -9.24
C GLN A 118 -4.27 16.57 -8.03
N ASP A 119 -5.37 15.94 -7.61
CA ASP A 119 -5.36 14.98 -6.48
C ASP A 119 -4.34 13.86 -6.70
N TYR A 120 -4.21 13.31 -7.91
CA TYR A 120 -3.22 12.28 -8.19
C TYR A 120 -1.78 12.81 -8.14
N ILE A 121 -1.56 14.08 -8.50
CA ILE A 121 -0.25 14.71 -8.34
C ILE A 121 0.08 14.84 -6.87
N ASP A 122 -0.87 15.33 -6.07
CA ASP A 122 -0.69 15.59 -4.65
C ASP A 122 -0.46 14.28 -3.89
N ILE A 123 -1.26 13.24 -4.18
CA ILE A 123 -1.06 11.87 -3.66
C ILE A 123 0.35 11.37 -4.00
N ALA A 124 0.80 11.52 -5.25
CA ALA A 124 2.14 11.08 -5.63
C ALA A 124 3.24 11.83 -4.85
N GLN A 125 3.09 13.14 -4.66
CA GLN A 125 4.04 13.95 -3.90
C GLN A 125 4.02 13.60 -2.42
N GLU A 126 2.84 13.42 -1.83
CA GLU A 126 2.66 13.03 -0.44
C GLU A 126 3.39 11.72 -0.15
N TYR A 127 3.10 10.66 -0.92
CA TYR A 127 3.70 9.35 -0.67
C TYR A 127 5.20 9.30 -0.97
N LYS A 128 5.67 10.12 -1.92
CA LYS A 128 7.10 10.32 -2.12
C LYS A 128 7.75 10.94 -0.87
N LYS A 129 7.16 12.00 -0.31
CA LYS A 129 7.66 12.65 0.92
C LYS A 129 7.63 11.70 2.12
N LYS A 130 6.52 10.97 2.32
CA LYS A 130 6.39 9.98 3.41
C LYS A 130 7.43 8.86 3.28
N THR A 131 7.70 8.40 2.06
CA THR A 131 8.77 7.41 1.83
C THR A 131 10.14 7.96 2.21
N GLN A 132 10.47 9.19 1.78
CA GLN A 132 11.76 9.80 2.10
C GLN A 132 11.92 9.98 3.61
N ALA A 133 10.89 10.51 4.29
CA ALA A 133 10.91 10.71 5.73
C ALA A 133 11.07 9.41 6.54
N LEU A 134 10.60 8.27 6.01
CA LEU A 134 10.87 6.96 6.63
C LEU A 134 12.34 6.55 6.49
N LEU A 135 12.91 6.73 5.30
CA LEU A 135 14.30 6.37 5.03
C LEU A 135 15.29 7.26 5.80
N ASP A 136 15.00 8.56 5.89
CA ASP A 136 15.86 9.50 6.63
C ASP A 136 15.92 9.14 8.12
N LYS A 137 14.76 8.86 8.73
CA LYS A 137 14.67 8.42 10.13
C LYS A 137 15.45 7.14 10.43
N GLU A 138 15.55 6.23 9.47
CA GLU A 138 16.30 4.99 9.63
C GLU A 138 17.81 5.23 9.60
N ASN A 139 18.28 6.19 8.80
CA ASN A 139 19.69 6.57 8.73
C ASN A 139 20.12 7.36 9.99
N ASP A 140 19.22 8.12 10.61
CA ASP A 140 19.50 8.84 11.86
C ASP A 140 19.64 7.90 13.08
N LEU A 141 19.17 6.65 12.97
CA LEU A 141 19.17 5.64 14.03
C LEU A 141 20.28 4.58 13.87
N SER A 142 21.03 4.62 12.76
CA SER A 142 22.11 3.69 12.41
C SER A 142 23.48 4.31 12.64
#